data_AF-A0A5D2SSC8-F1
#
_entry.id   AF-A0A5D2SSC8-F1
#
_cell.length_a   1.000
_cell.length_b   1.000
_cell.length_c   1.000
_cell.angle_alpha   90.00
_cell.angle_beta   90.00
_cell.angle_gamma   90.00
#
_symmetry.space_group_name_H-M   'P 1'
#
loop_
_entity.id
_entity.type
_entity.pdbx_description
1 polymer ?
#
loop_
_entity_poly.entity_id
_entity_poly.type
_entity_poly.pdbx_seq_one_letter_code
_entity_poly.pdbx_strand_id
1 'polypeptide(L)'
;MSTSTNTLAIEKKMVPGNEVQQVELLAGVEDLYGGIIIDMEKTMDSEAFVPLLRASLSQWKQRGKRAVWIKLPIELANLVEPAVKEGFKYHHAEPDYVMLVNWISKSTNSLPKNASHRIGISAFVMNDKRQVLVVQEKSGKFKGTGVWKFPTGVVDEGEDISMAAIREVKEETGIDTEFVEILAFRQSHKSFFTKSDLLFVCMLRPRSFDIQKQDTEIEAAQWMPVEEYAEQPFMKKHDSFSSVAKVCLTKSEKEYAGFSPIPRTTASGKTSYLYFNTKDLTQL
;
A
#
# COMPACT_ATOMS: atom_id res chain seq x y z
N MET A 1 -67.26 -58.48 29.64
CA MET A 1 -66.75 -57.39 30.50
C MET A 1 -65.34 -57.10 30.02
N SER A 2 -65.07 -56.19 29.09
CA SER A 2 -65.31 -54.74 29.02
C SER A 2 -63.92 -54.14 28.85
N THR A 3 -63.51 -54.06 27.59
CA THR A 3 -62.34 -53.34 27.08
C THR A 3 -62.70 -51.88 26.83
N SER A 4 -61.70 -51.05 27.04
CA SER A 4 -61.67 -49.59 27.03
C SER A 4 -61.96 -48.94 25.67
N THR A 5 -62.56 -47.74 25.70
CA THR A 5 -62.32 -46.67 24.71
C THR A 5 -62.60 -45.27 25.29
N ASN A 6 -61.66 -44.37 24.97
CA ASN A 6 -61.61 -42.89 25.00
C ASN A 6 -62.92 -42.10 25.16
N THR A 7 -62.84 -40.90 25.77
CA THR A 7 -62.73 -39.59 25.05
C THR A 7 -62.70 -38.36 26.00
N LEU A 8 -61.71 -37.48 25.77
CA LEU A 8 -61.58 -36.02 26.01
C LEU A 8 -62.03 -35.35 27.32
N ALA A 9 -61.06 -34.73 28.02
CA ALA A 9 -61.24 -33.42 28.63
C ALA A 9 -59.93 -32.60 28.54
N ILE A 10 -60.08 -31.34 28.14
CA ILE A 10 -59.04 -30.38 27.79
C ILE A 10 -58.44 -29.77 29.06
N GLU A 11 -57.13 -29.89 29.26
CA GLU A 11 -56.40 -29.04 30.20
C GLU A 11 -55.50 -28.06 29.45
N LYS A 12 -55.83 -26.77 29.60
CA LYS A 12 -54.98 -25.64 29.22
C LYS A 12 -53.67 -25.72 30.00
N LYS A 13 -52.56 -26.07 29.34
CA LYS A 13 -51.23 -25.77 29.86
C LYS A 13 -50.85 -24.33 29.48
N MET A 14 -50.79 -23.48 30.50
CA MET A 14 -50.07 -22.21 30.46
C MET A 14 -48.63 -22.47 30.00
N VAL A 15 -48.23 -21.79 28.92
CA VAL A 15 -46.83 -21.69 28.50
C VAL A 15 -46.17 -20.66 29.40
N PRO A 16 -45.06 -20.97 30.11
CA PRO A 16 -44.28 -19.94 30.77
C PRO A 16 -43.60 -19.09 29.70
N GLY A 17 -43.90 -17.80 29.69
CA GLY A 17 -43.18 -16.81 28.89
C GLY A 17 -41.77 -16.57 29.43
N ASN A 18 -40.93 -16.05 28.53
CA ASN A 18 -39.53 -15.65 28.68
C ASN A 18 -38.47 -16.75 28.62
N GLU A 19 -38.30 -17.33 27.43
CA GLU A 19 -36.95 -17.59 26.92
C GLU A 19 -36.50 -16.35 26.13
N VAL A 20 -35.64 -15.53 26.74
CA VAL A 20 -34.90 -14.51 25.97
C VAL A 20 -33.96 -15.30 25.06
N GLN A 21 -34.30 -15.42 23.77
CA GLN A 21 -33.35 -15.93 22.78
C GLN A 21 -32.09 -15.08 22.89
N GLN A 22 -31.01 -15.71 23.35
CA GLN A 22 -29.70 -15.08 23.41
C GLN A 22 -29.27 -14.84 21.96
N VAL A 23 -29.42 -13.59 21.49
CA VAL A 23 -29.10 -13.24 20.12
C VAL A 23 -27.61 -13.47 19.92
N GLU A 24 -27.25 -14.41 19.06
CA GLU A 24 -25.87 -14.67 18.67
C GLU A 24 -25.33 -13.43 17.92
N LEU A 25 -24.10 -13.04 18.21
CA LEU A 25 -23.47 -11.84 17.66
C LEU A 25 -22.16 -12.20 16.99
N LEU A 26 -21.79 -11.41 15.99
CA LEU A 26 -20.49 -11.54 15.36
C LEU A 26 -19.40 -11.18 16.37
N ALA A 27 -18.39 -12.04 16.46
CA ALA A 27 -17.20 -11.76 17.25
C ALA A 27 -16.37 -10.66 16.57
N GLY A 28 -15.88 -9.70 17.35
CA GLY A 28 -15.03 -8.64 16.84
C GLY A 28 -14.10 -8.09 17.91
N VAL A 29 -12.94 -7.61 17.48
CA VAL A 29 -11.91 -7.02 18.33
C VAL A 29 -12.04 -5.50 18.30
N GLU A 30 -11.97 -4.86 19.46
CA GLU A 30 -12.02 -3.40 19.55
C GLU A 30 -10.66 -2.77 19.23
N ASP A 31 -10.66 -1.72 18.40
CA ASP A 31 -9.47 -0.90 18.13
C ASP A 31 -9.33 0.25 19.15
N LEU A 32 -8.17 0.92 19.13
CA LEU A 32 -7.86 2.03 20.05
C LEU A 32 -8.71 3.29 19.83
N TYR A 33 -9.53 3.33 18.78
CA TYR A 33 -10.33 4.49 18.36
C TYR A 33 -11.83 4.24 18.48
N GLY A 34 -12.24 3.14 19.14
CA GLY A 34 -13.63 2.76 19.36
C GLY A 34 -14.31 2.12 18.14
N GLY A 35 -13.52 1.58 17.20
CA GLY A 35 -14.00 0.73 16.12
C GLY A 35 -14.00 -0.76 16.52
N ILE A 36 -14.74 -1.57 15.75
CA ILE A 36 -14.78 -3.02 15.88
C ILE A 36 -14.27 -3.66 14.59
N ILE A 37 -13.37 -4.62 14.70
CA ILE A 37 -12.82 -5.38 13.58
C ILE A 37 -13.34 -6.81 13.65
N ILE A 38 -14.07 -7.22 12.63
CA ILE A 38 -14.57 -8.59 12.43
C ILE A 38 -13.66 -9.28 11.42
N ASP A 39 -13.06 -10.40 11.83
CA ASP A 39 -12.34 -11.30 10.92
C ASP A 39 -13.21 -12.53 10.65
N MET A 40 -13.66 -12.69 9.40
CA MET A 40 -14.58 -13.76 9.03
C MET A 40 -13.80 -14.99 8.58
N GLU A 41 -13.74 -16.01 9.44
CA GLU A 41 -12.99 -17.24 9.15
C GLU A 41 -13.89 -18.41 8.72
N LYS A 42 -15.14 -18.43 9.22
CA LYS A 42 -16.06 -19.56 9.04
C LYS A 42 -16.99 -19.32 7.87
N THR A 43 -17.18 -20.35 7.05
CA THR A 43 -18.21 -20.37 6.01
C THR A 43 -19.57 -20.07 6.60
N MET A 44 -20.27 -19.12 6.01
CA MET A 44 -21.58 -18.66 6.47
C MET A 44 -22.46 -18.36 5.28
N ASP A 45 -23.73 -18.76 5.37
CA ASP A 45 -24.73 -18.39 4.37
C ASP A 45 -25.17 -16.94 4.56
N SER A 46 -25.50 -16.26 3.45
CA SER A 46 -25.96 -14.87 3.47
C SER A 46 -27.23 -14.66 4.30
N GLU A 47 -28.14 -15.64 4.33
CA GLU A 47 -29.40 -15.59 5.08
C GLU A 47 -29.17 -15.64 6.58
N ALA A 48 -28.12 -16.36 7.03
CA ALA A 48 -27.70 -16.40 8.41
C ALA A 48 -26.86 -15.16 8.81
N PHE A 49 -26.03 -14.66 7.89
CA PHE A 49 -25.13 -13.54 8.13
C PHE A 49 -25.87 -12.22 8.39
N VAL A 50 -26.90 -11.91 7.60
CA VAL A 50 -27.59 -10.60 7.67
C VAL A 50 -28.25 -10.35 9.04
N PRO A 51 -29.03 -11.28 9.62
CA PRO A 51 -29.59 -11.11 10.97
C PRO A 51 -28.52 -10.89 12.04
N LEU A 52 -27.43 -11.67 12.00
CA LEU A 52 -26.31 -11.56 12.94
C LEU A 52 -25.62 -10.19 12.81
N LEU A 53 -25.36 -9.75 11.58
CA LEU A 53 -24.76 -8.45 11.31
C LEU A 53 -25.65 -7.31 11.84
N ARG A 54 -26.96 -7.34 11.56
CA ARG A 54 -27.91 -6.32 12.04
C ARG A 54 -27.98 -6.25 13.56
N ALA A 55 -28.06 -7.41 14.22
CA ALA A 55 -28.06 -7.49 15.67
C ALA A 55 -26.76 -6.92 16.27
N SER A 56 -25.63 -7.28 15.69
CA SER A 56 -24.30 -6.81 16.12
C SER A 56 -24.14 -5.31 15.93
N LEU A 57 -24.50 -4.77 14.76
CA LEU A 57 -24.51 -3.33 14.49
C LEU A 57 -25.38 -2.55 15.48
N SER A 58 -26.56 -3.08 15.83
CA SER A 58 -27.45 -2.45 16.81
C SER A 58 -26.80 -2.39 18.19
N GLN A 59 -26.20 -3.50 18.65
CA GLN A 59 -25.50 -3.53 19.93
C GLN A 59 -24.30 -2.58 19.95
N TRP A 60 -23.47 -2.56 18.91
CA TRP A 60 -22.30 -1.69 18.85
C TRP A 60 -22.68 -0.21 18.79
N LYS A 61 -23.78 0.14 18.11
CA LYS A 61 -24.34 1.51 18.15
C LYS A 61 -24.74 1.92 19.58
N GLN A 62 -25.41 1.04 20.32
CA GLN A 62 -25.81 1.29 21.72
C GLN A 62 -24.60 1.43 22.65
N ARG A 63 -23.52 0.69 22.37
CA ARG A 63 -22.25 0.77 23.09
C ARG A 63 -21.36 1.95 22.66
N GLY A 64 -21.87 2.84 21.80
CA GLY A 64 -21.14 4.02 21.35
C GLY A 64 -19.94 3.74 20.44
N LYS A 65 -19.89 2.57 19.80
CA LYS A 65 -18.84 2.27 18.81
C LYS A 65 -18.96 3.16 17.59
N ARG A 66 -17.82 3.46 16.96
CA ARG A 66 -17.72 4.48 15.92
C ARG A 66 -17.73 3.88 14.52
N ALA A 67 -16.95 2.83 14.31
CA ALA A 67 -16.80 2.15 13.04
C ALA A 67 -16.90 0.63 13.23
N VAL A 68 -17.30 -0.06 12.18
CA VAL A 68 -17.20 -1.52 12.08
C VAL A 68 -16.46 -1.85 10.81
N TRP A 69 -15.46 -2.71 10.92
CA TRP A 69 -14.64 -3.24 9.85
C TRP A 69 -14.95 -4.72 9.68
N ILE A 70 -15.05 -5.18 8.44
CA ILE A 70 -15.22 -6.59 8.12
C ILE A 70 -14.13 -6.98 7.15
N LYS A 71 -13.23 -7.85 7.59
CA LYS A 71 -12.31 -8.58 6.72
C LYS A 71 -13.04 -9.81 6.20
N LEU A 72 -13.27 -9.85 4.88
CA LEU A 72 -13.87 -11.00 4.20
C LEU A 72 -12.82 -11.67 3.31
N PRO A 73 -12.37 -12.89 3.65
CA PRO A 73 -11.59 -13.72 2.73
C PRO A 73 -12.32 -13.95 1.41
N ILE A 74 -11.56 -14.21 0.35
CA ILE A 74 -12.08 -14.41 -1.01
C ILE A 74 -13.08 -15.57 -1.09
N GLU A 75 -12.93 -16.60 -0.25
CA GLU A 75 -13.84 -17.74 -0.14
C GLU A 75 -15.22 -17.35 0.39
N LEU A 76 -15.32 -16.20 1.09
CA LEU A 76 -16.56 -15.65 1.64
C LEU A 76 -17.09 -14.47 0.82
N ALA A 77 -16.75 -14.41 -0.47
CA ALA A 77 -17.25 -13.38 -1.39
C ALA A 77 -18.79 -13.32 -1.45
N ASN A 78 -19.48 -14.42 -1.13
CA ASN A 78 -20.95 -14.47 -1.01
C ASN A 78 -21.51 -13.51 0.06
N LEU A 79 -20.68 -13.05 1.01
CA LEU A 79 -21.09 -12.13 2.08
C LEU A 79 -20.88 -10.65 1.74
N VAL A 80 -20.20 -10.34 0.62
CA VAL A 80 -19.88 -8.96 0.22
C VAL A 80 -21.13 -8.15 -0.08
N GLU A 81 -21.99 -8.64 -0.99
CA GLU A 81 -23.24 -7.94 -1.35
C GLU A 81 -24.17 -7.75 -0.13
N PRO A 82 -24.42 -8.78 0.70
CA PRO A 82 -25.15 -8.60 1.96
C PRO A 82 -24.58 -7.50 2.86
N ALA A 83 -23.25 -7.46 3.07
CA ALA A 83 -22.62 -6.43 3.91
C ALA A 83 -22.83 -5.03 3.31
N VAL A 84 -22.66 -4.87 2.00
CA VAL A 84 -22.88 -3.58 1.32
C VAL A 84 -24.32 -3.09 1.46
N LYS A 85 -25.31 -3.99 1.38
CA LYS A 85 -26.73 -3.65 1.63
C LYS A 85 -26.99 -3.15 3.05
N GLU A 86 -26.19 -3.59 4.02
CA GLU A 86 -26.23 -3.09 5.41
C GLU A 86 -25.41 -1.79 5.62
N GLY A 87 -24.96 -1.15 4.54
CA GLY A 87 -24.32 0.17 4.56
C GLY A 87 -22.80 0.14 4.62
N PHE A 88 -22.18 -1.04 4.51
CA PHE A 88 -20.73 -1.14 4.39
C PHE A 88 -20.25 -0.65 3.02
N LYS A 89 -19.03 -0.11 2.99
CA LYS A 89 -18.32 0.31 1.77
C LYS A 89 -16.96 -0.37 1.71
N TYR A 90 -16.43 -0.54 0.51
CA TYR A 90 -15.05 -0.98 0.34
C TYR A 90 -14.09 0.06 0.90
N HIS A 91 -13.13 -0.40 1.70
CA HIS A 91 -11.97 0.40 2.10
C HIS A 91 -10.76 0.02 1.24
N HIS A 92 -10.31 -1.23 1.32
CA HIS A 92 -9.20 -1.76 0.53
C HIS A 92 -9.41 -3.26 0.29
N ALA A 93 -8.55 -3.85 -0.54
CA ALA A 93 -8.54 -5.28 -0.82
C ALA A 93 -7.11 -5.71 -1.09
N GLU A 94 -6.82 -6.94 -0.69
CA GLU A 94 -5.62 -7.71 -1.06
C GLU A 94 -6.05 -8.88 -1.96
N PRO A 95 -5.12 -9.66 -2.54
CA PRO A 95 -5.48 -10.77 -3.43
C PRO A 95 -6.43 -11.79 -2.79
N ASP A 96 -6.37 -11.97 -1.47
CA ASP A 96 -7.08 -13.00 -0.72
C ASP A 96 -8.20 -12.46 0.18
N TYR A 97 -8.41 -11.14 0.29
CA TYR A 97 -9.52 -10.58 1.07
C TYR A 97 -9.98 -9.19 0.64
N VAL A 98 -11.21 -8.83 0.98
CA VAL A 98 -11.70 -7.44 0.94
C VAL A 98 -11.97 -6.92 2.35
N MET A 99 -11.52 -5.69 2.61
CA MET A 99 -11.86 -4.96 3.84
C MET A 99 -13.01 -4.00 3.56
N LEU A 100 -14.12 -4.24 4.24
CA LEU A 100 -15.28 -3.37 4.25
C LEU A 100 -15.31 -2.53 5.53
N VAL A 101 -15.91 -1.35 5.45
CA VAL A 101 -16.10 -0.47 6.60
C VAL A 101 -17.45 0.23 6.60
N ASN A 102 -18.04 0.36 7.79
CA ASN A 102 -19.24 1.14 8.05
C ASN A 102 -19.04 2.08 9.24
N TRP A 103 -19.27 3.38 9.03
CA TRP A 103 -19.27 4.37 10.10
C TRP A 103 -20.66 4.43 10.73
N ILE A 104 -20.77 3.96 11.98
CA ILE A 104 -22.05 3.76 12.66
C ILE A 104 -22.34 4.82 13.72
N SER A 105 -21.35 5.66 14.05
CA SER A 105 -21.54 6.83 14.93
C SER A 105 -22.29 7.95 14.21
N LYS A 106 -23.02 8.76 14.98
CA LYS A 106 -23.67 10.00 14.52
C LYS A 106 -22.69 11.15 14.26
N SER A 107 -21.45 11.02 14.76
CA SER A 107 -20.40 12.02 14.54
C SER A 107 -19.92 12.03 13.09
N THR A 108 -19.22 13.09 12.69
CA THR A 108 -18.53 13.14 11.40
C THR A 108 -17.62 11.93 11.23
N ASN A 109 -17.69 11.31 10.04
CA ASN A 109 -16.82 10.21 9.67
C ASN A 109 -15.37 10.71 9.58
N SER A 110 -14.49 10.11 10.38
CA SER A 110 -13.06 10.45 10.48
C SER A 110 -12.15 9.29 10.08
N LEU A 111 -12.72 8.27 9.44
CA LEU A 111 -11.94 7.16 8.92
C LEU A 111 -10.96 7.64 7.85
N PRO A 112 -9.68 7.24 7.92
CA PRO A 112 -8.77 7.50 6.83
C PRO A 112 -9.28 6.80 5.57
N LYS A 113 -8.96 7.38 4.41
CA LYS A 113 -9.14 6.69 3.13
C LYS A 113 -8.01 5.68 2.95
N ASN A 114 -8.21 4.73 2.05
CA ASN A 114 -7.16 3.78 1.67
C ASN A 114 -5.93 4.44 1.04
N ALA A 115 -4.87 3.64 0.87
CA ALA A 115 -3.61 4.04 0.25
C ALA A 115 -3.87 4.84 -1.04
N SER A 116 -3.38 6.08 -1.07
CA SER A 116 -3.70 7.06 -2.11
C SER A 116 -2.56 7.26 -3.11
N HIS A 117 -1.36 6.82 -2.76
CA HIS A 117 -0.16 6.99 -3.55
C HIS A 117 0.48 5.64 -3.86
N ARG A 118 1.00 5.50 -5.07
CA ARG A 118 2.03 4.53 -5.40
C ARG A 118 3.38 5.19 -5.22
N ILE A 119 4.35 4.43 -4.72
CA ILE A 119 5.70 4.91 -4.51
C ILE A 119 6.61 4.26 -5.55
N GLY A 120 7.43 5.07 -6.21
CA GLY A 120 8.45 4.59 -7.13
C GLY A 120 9.79 5.25 -6.86
N ILE A 121 10.83 4.67 -7.45
CA ILE A 121 12.19 5.18 -7.38
C ILE A 121 12.73 5.49 -8.79
N SER A 122 13.71 6.38 -8.85
CA SER A 122 14.57 6.59 -10.01
C SER A 122 16.01 6.60 -9.55
N ALA A 123 16.79 5.65 -10.04
CA ALA A 123 18.13 5.36 -9.55
C ALA A 123 19.20 6.15 -10.33
N PHE A 124 19.69 7.24 -9.72
CA PHE A 124 20.87 7.94 -10.17
C PHE A 124 22.13 7.20 -9.68
N VAL A 125 22.58 6.23 -10.47
CA VAL A 125 23.83 5.49 -10.21
C VAL A 125 24.95 6.15 -10.99
N MET A 126 25.98 6.66 -10.32
CA MET A 126 27.10 7.35 -10.97
C MET A 126 28.43 6.70 -10.58
N ASN A 127 29.28 6.44 -11.57
CA ASN A 127 30.64 5.93 -11.36
C ASN A 127 31.68 7.07 -11.23
N ASP A 128 32.92 6.73 -10.89
CA ASP A 128 34.01 7.71 -10.69
C ASP A 128 34.44 8.42 -11.98
N LYS A 129 34.00 7.95 -13.15
CA LYS A 129 34.24 8.57 -14.46
C LYS A 129 33.15 9.56 -14.85
N ARG A 130 32.26 9.96 -13.92
CA ARG A 130 31.07 10.80 -14.16
C ARG A 130 30.12 10.22 -15.21
N GLN A 131 30.06 8.90 -15.31
CA GLN A 131 29.07 8.23 -16.13
C GLN A 131 27.93 7.72 -15.25
N VAL A 132 26.71 7.88 -15.76
CA VAL A 132 25.48 7.42 -15.15
C VAL A 132 25.01 6.12 -15.78
N LEU A 133 24.48 5.23 -14.96
CA LEU A 133 23.81 4.03 -15.46
C LEU A 133 22.45 4.43 -16.03
N VAL A 134 22.23 4.10 -17.30
CA VAL A 134 20.98 4.41 -18.01
C VAL A 134 20.48 3.19 -18.77
N VAL A 135 19.16 3.14 -18.93
CA VAL A 135 18.44 2.06 -19.61
C VAL A 135 17.47 2.60 -20.66
N GLN A 136 17.12 1.74 -21.61
CA GLN A 136 15.99 1.91 -22.53
C GLN A 136 14.98 0.79 -22.28
N GLU A 137 13.70 1.13 -22.20
CA GLU A 137 12.62 0.15 -21.95
C GLU A 137 12.20 -0.60 -23.24
N LYS A 138 11.89 -1.90 -23.13
CA LYS A 138 11.26 -2.72 -24.18
C LYS A 138 9.74 -2.54 -24.27
N SER A 139 9.13 -1.93 -23.27
CA SER A 139 7.67 -1.78 -23.13
C SER A 139 7.32 -0.40 -22.58
N GLY A 140 6.01 -0.12 -22.48
CA GLY A 140 5.53 1.13 -21.92
C GLY A 140 5.75 2.35 -22.82
N LYS A 141 5.78 3.53 -22.20
CA LYS A 141 5.75 4.82 -22.89
C LYS A 141 7.03 5.12 -23.68
N PHE A 142 8.18 4.59 -23.25
CA PHE A 142 9.47 4.87 -23.88
C PHE A 142 9.91 3.81 -24.88
N LYS A 143 9.13 2.75 -25.10
CA LYS A 143 9.42 1.70 -26.09
C LYS A 143 9.68 2.31 -27.47
N GLY A 144 10.84 1.99 -28.05
CA GLY A 144 11.22 2.40 -29.41
C GLY A 144 11.48 3.90 -29.58
N THR A 145 11.48 4.68 -28.50
CA THR A 145 11.76 6.12 -28.56
C THR A 145 13.25 6.44 -28.59
N GLY A 146 14.10 5.49 -28.19
CA GLY A 146 15.54 5.68 -28.06
C GLY A 146 15.96 6.56 -26.87
N VAL A 147 15.02 6.97 -26.00
CA VAL A 147 15.32 7.79 -24.82
C VAL A 147 16.01 6.97 -23.76
N TRP A 148 17.19 7.42 -23.31
CA TRP A 148 17.89 6.86 -22.17
C TRP A 148 17.39 7.49 -20.88
N LYS A 149 16.93 6.67 -19.94
CA LYS A 149 16.47 7.10 -18.62
C LYS A 149 17.27 6.39 -17.53
N PHE A 150 17.19 6.88 -16.30
CA PHE A 150 17.66 6.12 -15.14
C PHE A 150 16.83 4.84 -14.96
N PRO A 151 17.40 3.77 -14.34
CA PRO A 151 16.62 2.65 -13.84
C PRO A 151 15.50 3.12 -12.92
N THR A 152 14.32 2.52 -13.03
CA THR A 152 13.15 2.93 -12.24
C THR A 152 12.26 1.75 -11.95
N GLY A 153 11.73 1.67 -10.74
CA GLY A 153 10.60 0.79 -10.47
C GLY A 153 9.81 1.21 -9.26
N VAL A 154 9.09 0.24 -8.68
CA VAL A 154 8.08 0.47 -7.65
C VAL A 154 8.63 -0.01 -6.33
N VAL A 155 8.28 0.69 -5.25
CA VAL A 155 8.56 0.21 -3.90
C VAL A 155 7.46 -0.77 -3.51
N ASP A 156 7.84 -2.00 -3.18
CA ASP A 156 6.90 -3.04 -2.78
C ASP A 156 6.32 -2.78 -1.38
N GLU A 157 5.22 -3.45 -1.05
CA GLU A 157 4.63 -3.35 0.28
C GLU A 157 5.62 -3.82 1.35
N GLY A 158 5.86 -2.95 2.35
CA GLY A 158 6.80 -3.24 3.43
C GLY A 158 8.27 -3.05 3.06
N GLU A 159 8.57 -2.62 1.83
CA GLU A 159 9.94 -2.36 1.36
C GLU A 159 10.40 -0.93 1.67
N ASP A 160 11.66 -0.77 2.11
CA ASP A 160 12.27 0.55 2.27
C ASP A 160 12.64 1.15 0.90
N ILE A 161 12.47 2.47 0.74
CA ILE A 161 12.81 3.20 -0.51
C ILE A 161 14.26 2.93 -0.94
N SER A 162 15.18 2.87 0.02
CA SER A 162 16.59 2.59 -0.25
C SER A 162 16.83 1.16 -0.75
N MET A 163 16.06 0.20 -0.24
CA MET A 163 16.17 -1.21 -0.65
C MET A 163 15.57 -1.40 -2.05
N ALA A 164 14.42 -0.80 -2.31
CA ALA A 164 13.81 -0.78 -3.64
C ALA A 164 14.77 -0.23 -4.68
N ALA A 165 15.43 0.90 -4.41
CA ALA A 165 16.39 1.48 -5.34
C ALA A 165 17.58 0.57 -5.65
N ILE A 166 18.08 -0.19 -4.66
CA ILE A 166 19.15 -1.17 -4.86
C ILE A 166 18.65 -2.37 -5.68
N ARG A 167 17.47 -2.92 -5.31
CA ARG A 167 16.84 -4.06 -5.98
C ARG A 167 16.58 -3.77 -7.45
N GLU A 168 15.93 -2.66 -7.75
CA GLU A 168 15.55 -2.28 -9.13
C GLU A 168 16.78 -2.12 -10.05
N VAL A 169 17.87 -1.52 -9.55
CA VAL A 169 19.12 -1.44 -10.32
C VAL A 169 19.67 -2.84 -10.58
N LYS A 170 19.66 -3.72 -9.57
CA LYS A 170 20.16 -5.08 -9.70
C LYS A 170 19.33 -5.90 -10.69
N GLU A 171 18.00 -5.81 -10.62
CA GLU A 171 17.07 -6.50 -11.51
C GLU A 171 17.25 -6.04 -12.95
N GLU A 172 17.16 -4.73 -13.23
CA GLU A 172 17.21 -4.21 -14.59
C GLU A 172 18.59 -4.37 -15.26
N THR A 173 19.68 -4.27 -14.51
CA THR A 173 21.04 -4.07 -15.07
C THR A 173 22.11 -5.05 -14.56
N GLY A 174 21.83 -5.84 -13.52
CA GLY A 174 22.79 -6.72 -12.89
C GLY A 174 23.84 -6.02 -12.00
N ILE A 175 23.84 -4.67 -11.94
CA ILE A 175 24.82 -3.89 -11.18
C ILE A 175 24.51 -3.92 -9.68
N ASP A 176 25.52 -4.24 -8.88
CA ASP A 176 25.47 -4.14 -7.43
C ASP A 176 25.71 -2.70 -7.01
N THR A 177 24.91 -2.20 -6.08
CA THR A 177 24.98 -0.82 -5.64
C THR A 177 24.85 -0.69 -4.12
N GLU A 178 25.25 0.47 -3.62
CA GLU A 178 24.99 0.93 -2.27
C GLU A 178 24.16 2.20 -2.33
N PHE A 179 23.12 2.29 -1.49
CA PHE A 179 22.31 3.49 -1.37
C PHE A 179 23.11 4.62 -0.70
N VAL A 180 23.03 5.84 -1.25
CA VAL A 180 23.70 7.02 -0.69
C VAL A 180 22.68 7.94 -0.03
N GLU A 181 21.76 8.51 -0.81
CA GLU A 181 20.78 9.50 -0.32
C GLU A 181 19.64 9.69 -1.33
N ILE A 182 18.53 10.25 -0.85
CA ILE A 182 17.46 10.78 -1.72
C ILE A 182 17.86 12.21 -2.13
N LEU A 183 17.93 12.48 -3.42
CA LEU A 183 18.25 13.80 -3.96
C LEU A 183 17.01 14.67 -4.11
N ALA A 184 15.90 14.08 -4.54
CA ALA A 184 14.64 14.79 -4.74
C ALA A 184 13.48 13.80 -4.71
N PHE A 185 12.26 14.31 -4.60
CA PHE A 185 11.07 13.55 -4.93
C PHE A 185 10.11 14.43 -5.72
N ARG A 186 9.34 13.80 -6.61
CA ARG A 186 8.25 14.46 -7.33
C ARG A 186 6.92 13.81 -6.98
N GLN A 187 5.86 14.61 -7.03
CA GLN A 187 4.49 14.12 -6.97
C GLN A 187 3.77 14.34 -8.29
N SER A 188 2.94 13.37 -8.70
CA SER A 188 1.99 13.52 -9.80
C SER A 188 0.65 12.89 -9.46
N HIS A 189 -0.44 13.40 -10.01
CA HIS A 189 -1.78 12.92 -9.71
C HIS A 189 -2.36 12.10 -10.87
N LYS A 190 -3.26 11.16 -10.55
CA LYS A 190 -4.00 10.33 -11.52
C LYS A 190 -3.08 9.60 -12.52
N SER A 191 -1.95 9.11 -12.00
CA SER A 191 -0.89 8.49 -12.81
C SER A 191 -1.09 6.98 -12.97
N PHE A 192 -1.74 6.34 -11.97
CA PHE A 192 -2.18 4.96 -12.04
C PHE A 192 -3.64 4.89 -11.54
N PHE A 193 -4.58 4.76 -12.49
CA PHE A 193 -6.01 4.98 -12.23
C PHE A 193 -6.26 6.35 -11.57
N THR A 194 -6.97 6.38 -10.43
CA THR A 194 -7.25 7.60 -9.67
C THR A 194 -6.18 7.93 -8.62
N LYS A 195 -5.14 7.09 -8.49
CA LYS A 195 -4.09 7.24 -7.48
C LYS A 195 -3.01 8.23 -7.93
N SER A 196 -2.32 8.80 -6.94
CA SER A 196 -1.17 9.69 -7.17
C SER A 196 0.13 8.88 -7.14
N ASP A 197 1.21 9.43 -7.67
CA ASP A 197 2.55 8.85 -7.61
C ASP A 197 3.47 9.76 -6.81
N LEU A 198 4.32 9.15 -5.98
CA LEU A 198 5.53 9.75 -5.45
C LEU A 198 6.72 9.04 -6.09
N LEU A 199 7.58 9.77 -6.80
CA LEU A 199 8.81 9.22 -7.36
C LEU A 199 10.01 9.83 -6.65
N PHE A 200 10.83 8.99 -6.01
CA PHE A 200 12.04 9.38 -5.29
C PHE A 200 13.27 9.21 -6.18
N VAL A 201 14.02 10.29 -6.41
CA VAL A 201 15.31 10.27 -7.10
C VAL A 201 16.37 9.88 -6.09
N CYS A 202 16.89 8.66 -6.21
CA CYS A 202 17.81 8.06 -5.27
C CYS A 202 19.22 8.06 -5.87
N MET A 203 20.20 8.57 -5.16
CA MET A 203 21.61 8.41 -5.53
C MET A 203 22.12 7.08 -4.99
N LEU A 204 22.80 6.33 -5.86
CA LEU A 204 23.48 5.09 -5.49
C LEU A 204 24.92 5.11 -5.98
N ARG A 205 25.78 4.40 -5.27
CA ARG A 205 27.17 4.16 -5.62
C ARG A 205 27.31 2.74 -6.19
N PRO A 206 27.85 2.57 -7.41
CA PRO A 206 28.09 1.23 -7.96
C PRO A 206 29.21 0.51 -7.20
N ARG A 207 29.04 -0.81 -7.05
CA ARG A 207 30.01 -1.75 -6.49
C ARG A 207 30.51 -2.76 -7.53
N SER A 208 29.79 -2.91 -8.63
CA SER A 208 30.21 -3.62 -9.84
C SER A 208 29.94 -2.75 -11.08
N PHE A 209 30.51 -3.12 -12.23
CA PHE A 209 30.46 -2.29 -13.45
C PHE A 209 30.05 -3.05 -14.71
N ASP A 210 30.07 -4.39 -14.66
CA ASP A 210 29.70 -5.25 -15.77
C ASP A 210 28.17 -5.37 -15.86
N ILE A 211 27.60 -4.73 -16.87
CA ILE A 211 26.15 -4.67 -17.07
C ILE A 211 25.66 -6.02 -17.61
N GLN A 212 24.66 -6.58 -16.92
CA GLN A 212 23.91 -7.77 -17.34
C GLN A 212 22.42 -7.39 -17.35
N LYS A 213 21.95 -6.86 -18.48
CA LYS A 213 20.58 -6.33 -18.57
C LYS A 213 19.54 -7.45 -18.51
N GLN A 214 18.41 -7.17 -17.89
CA GLN A 214 17.25 -8.08 -17.92
C GLN A 214 16.54 -8.00 -19.27
N ASP A 215 16.58 -9.10 -20.02
CA ASP A 215 16.07 -9.13 -21.39
C ASP A 215 14.54 -9.03 -21.52
N THR A 216 13.76 -9.24 -20.47
CA THR A 216 12.30 -9.12 -20.57
C THR A 216 11.84 -7.67 -20.62
N GLU A 217 12.54 -6.77 -19.95
CA GLU A 217 12.09 -5.39 -19.74
C GLU A 217 13.03 -4.34 -20.35
N ILE A 218 14.34 -4.65 -20.45
CA ILE A 218 15.36 -3.67 -20.84
C ILE A 218 15.92 -3.96 -22.23
N GLU A 219 15.77 -2.98 -23.12
CA GLU A 219 16.23 -3.04 -24.52
C GLU A 219 17.73 -2.92 -24.55
N ALA A 220 18.25 -1.90 -23.88
CA ALA A 220 19.67 -1.62 -23.77
C ALA A 220 19.98 -0.95 -22.43
N ALA A 221 21.20 -1.16 -21.93
CA ALA A 221 21.72 -0.53 -20.72
C ALA A 221 23.18 -0.15 -20.93
N GLN A 222 23.60 1.03 -20.46
CA GLN A 222 24.98 1.50 -20.61
C GLN A 222 25.39 2.51 -19.54
N TRP A 223 26.70 2.72 -19.42
CA TRP A 223 27.29 3.86 -18.73
C TRP A 223 27.39 5.05 -19.70
N MET A 224 26.63 6.11 -19.44
CA MET A 224 26.55 7.31 -20.28
C MET A 224 27.14 8.52 -19.53
N PRO A 225 27.98 9.38 -20.14
CA PRO A 225 28.41 10.63 -19.51
C PRO A 225 27.20 11.44 -18.99
N VAL A 226 27.26 11.96 -17.76
CA VAL A 226 26.11 12.65 -17.14
C VAL A 226 25.69 13.90 -17.94
N GLU A 227 26.64 14.57 -18.57
CA GLU A 227 26.40 15.72 -19.45
C GLU A 227 25.65 15.28 -20.72
N GLU A 228 26.02 14.14 -21.32
CA GLU A 228 25.31 13.58 -22.47
C GLU A 228 23.86 13.20 -22.12
N TYR A 229 23.66 12.57 -20.95
CA TYR A 229 22.32 12.27 -20.45
C TYR A 229 21.45 13.53 -20.32
N ALA A 230 22.00 14.59 -19.73
CA ALA A 230 21.28 15.85 -19.52
C ALA A 230 20.99 16.60 -20.83
N GLU A 231 21.86 16.44 -21.84
CA GLU A 231 21.72 17.07 -23.15
C GLU A 231 20.78 16.32 -24.10
N GLN A 232 20.25 15.16 -23.72
CA GLN A 232 19.23 14.46 -24.51
C GLN A 232 18.03 15.39 -24.81
N PRO A 233 17.53 15.44 -26.07
CA PRO A 233 16.42 16.30 -26.45
C PRO A 233 15.17 16.13 -25.57
N PHE A 234 14.89 14.90 -25.15
CA PHE A 234 13.78 14.59 -24.25
C PHE A 234 13.94 15.26 -22.88
N MET A 235 15.13 15.17 -22.28
CA MET A 235 15.41 15.75 -20.95
C MET A 235 15.30 17.27 -20.97
N LYS A 236 15.76 17.92 -22.05
CA LYS A 236 15.66 19.37 -22.24
C LYS A 236 14.24 19.86 -22.52
N LYS A 237 13.45 19.07 -23.24
CA LYS A 237 12.08 19.44 -23.64
C LYS A 237 11.07 19.39 -22.49
N HIS A 238 11.32 18.56 -21.47
CA HIS A 238 10.36 18.31 -20.40
C HIS A 238 10.87 18.83 -19.05
N ASP A 239 10.25 19.90 -18.54
CA ASP A 239 10.69 20.64 -17.34
C ASP A 239 10.98 19.75 -16.11
N SER A 240 10.11 18.76 -15.85
CA SER A 240 10.32 17.84 -14.72
C SER A 240 11.58 17.00 -14.89
N PHE A 241 11.85 16.50 -16.11
CA PHE A 241 13.07 15.72 -16.39
C PHE A 241 14.30 16.62 -16.40
N SER A 242 14.19 17.83 -16.98
CA SER A 242 15.24 18.84 -16.97
C SER A 242 15.67 19.20 -15.54
N SER A 243 14.70 19.36 -14.63
CA SER A 243 14.97 19.70 -13.23
C SER A 243 15.70 18.56 -12.50
N VAL A 244 15.28 17.30 -12.73
CA VAL A 244 15.98 16.13 -12.17
C VAL A 244 17.41 16.04 -12.70
N ALA A 245 17.60 16.21 -14.02
CA ALA A 245 18.94 16.21 -14.62
C ALA A 245 19.84 17.30 -14.02
N LYS A 246 19.32 18.51 -13.78
CA LYS A 246 20.05 19.61 -13.11
C LYS A 246 20.44 19.26 -11.68
N VAL A 247 19.56 18.61 -10.91
CA VAL A 247 19.87 18.12 -9.55
C VAL A 247 21.01 17.10 -9.61
N CYS A 248 20.93 16.11 -10.50
CA CYS A 248 21.96 15.09 -10.71
C CYS A 248 23.31 15.70 -11.13
N LEU A 249 23.31 16.65 -12.08
CA LEU A 249 24.51 17.39 -12.49
C LEU A 249 25.10 18.19 -11.32
N THR A 250 24.27 18.93 -10.59
CA THR A 250 24.71 19.71 -9.43
C THR A 250 25.33 18.80 -8.38
N LYS A 251 24.73 17.64 -8.11
CA LYS A 251 25.29 16.63 -7.19
C LYS A 251 26.63 16.07 -7.67
N SER A 252 26.81 15.95 -8.99
CA SER A 252 28.06 15.46 -9.57
C SER A 252 29.21 16.47 -9.51
N GLU A 253 28.92 17.78 -9.51
CA GLU A 253 29.93 18.85 -9.63
C GLU A 253 30.17 19.61 -8.33
N LYS A 254 29.15 19.69 -7.48
CA LYS A 254 29.09 20.57 -6.31
C LYS A 254 28.58 19.79 -5.10
N GLU A 255 28.66 20.42 -3.94
CA GLU A 255 27.98 19.92 -2.76
C GLU A 255 26.46 20.14 -2.89
N TYR A 256 25.77 19.15 -3.42
CA TYR A 256 24.32 18.98 -3.22
C TYR A 256 24.13 18.02 -2.06
N ALA A 257 23.40 18.44 -1.02
CA ALA A 257 23.08 17.61 0.14
C ALA A 257 21.67 17.02 -0.02
N GLY A 258 21.58 15.69 -0.07
CA GLY A 258 20.32 14.97 -0.09
C GLY A 258 19.88 14.56 1.31
N PHE A 259 19.00 13.56 1.35
CA PHE A 259 18.41 13.02 2.57
C PHE A 259 18.88 11.57 2.75
N SER A 260 19.67 11.33 3.80
CA SER A 260 20.18 10.00 4.12
C SER A 260 19.26 9.28 5.13
N PRO A 261 19.01 7.97 4.99
CA PRO A 261 18.27 7.19 5.98
C PRO A 261 19.11 7.01 7.24
N ILE A 262 18.59 7.41 8.38
CA ILE A 262 19.21 7.12 9.67
C ILE A 262 18.25 6.29 10.52
N PRO A 263 18.66 5.10 11.00
CA PRO A 263 17.82 4.25 11.81
C PRO A 263 17.48 4.91 13.16
N ARG A 264 16.24 4.73 13.58
CA ARG A 264 15.64 5.20 14.83
C ARG A 264 14.77 4.09 15.41
N THR A 265 14.57 4.13 16.71
CA THR A 265 13.65 3.22 17.42
C THR A 265 12.36 3.97 17.71
N THR A 266 11.22 3.41 17.30
CA THR A 266 9.90 3.95 17.65
C THR A 266 9.62 3.74 19.14
N ALA A 267 8.62 4.43 19.69
CA ALA A 267 8.16 4.20 21.06
C ALA A 267 7.68 2.75 21.31
N SER A 268 7.31 2.03 20.26
CA SER A 268 6.93 0.60 20.31
C SER A 268 8.10 -0.36 20.11
N GLY A 269 9.34 0.14 20.06
CA GLY A 269 10.55 -0.69 19.94
C GLY A 269 10.88 -1.16 18.52
N LYS A 270 10.17 -0.69 17.50
CA LYS A 270 10.41 -1.07 16.10
C LYS A 270 11.47 -0.17 15.47
N THR A 271 12.23 -0.71 14.53
CA THR A 271 13.14 0.09 13.67
C THR A 271 12.33 0.96 12.72
N SER A 272 12.76 2.20 12.55
CA SER A 272 12.20 3.19 11.61
C SER A 272 13.35 3.99 11.00
N TYR A 273 13.29 4.30 9.70
CA TYR A 273 14.30 5.13 9.05
C TYR A 273 13.80 6.56 8.89
N LEU A 274 14.55 7.52 9.45
CA LEU A 274 14.31 8.93 9.23
C LEU A 274 15.26 9.44 8.14
N TYR A 275 14.70 9.95 7.05
CA TYR A 275 15.46 10.53 5.94
C TYR A 275 15.62 12.04 6.19
N PHE A 276 16.85 12.51 6.32
CA PHE A 276 17.14 13.95 6.53
C PHE A 276 18.55 14.32 6.07
N ASN A 277 18.81 15.62 5.92
CA ASN A 277 20.15 16.13 5.64
C ASN A 277 21.03 15.97 6.88
N THR A 278 21.97 15.04 6.83
CA THR A 278 22.89 14.74 7.94
C THR A 278 24.00 15.77 8.11
N LYS A 279 24.39 16.48 7.04
CA LYS A 279 25.47 17.48 7.10
C LYS A 279 25.13 18.64 8.03
N ASP A 280 23.88 19.12 7.95
CA ASP A 280 23.42 20.27 8.72
C ASP A 280 23.16 19.92 10.20
N LEU A 281 22.92 18.64 10.51
CA LEU A 281 22.67 18.15 11.87
C LEU A 281 23.95 17.83 12.66
N THR A 282 25.06 17.53 11.99
CA THR A 282 26.38 17.44 12.65
C THR A 282 26.97 18.79 13.05
N GLN A 283 26.29 19.89 12.71
CA GLN A 283 26.69 21.27 13.07
C GLN A 283 25.81 21.90 14.17
N LEU A 284 24.87 21.13 14.74
CA LEU A 284 24.06 21.50 15.92
C LEU A 284 24.60 20.80 17.17
#